data_AF-A0A2H9P9X3-F1
#
_entry.id   AF-A0A2H9P9X3-F1
#
_cell.length_a   1.000
_cell.length_b   1.000
_cell.length_c   1.000
_cell.angle_alpha   90.00
_cell.angle_beta   90.00
_cell.angle_gamma   90.00
#
_symmetry.space_group_name_H-M   'P 1'
#
loop_
_entity.id
_entity.type
_entity.pdbx_description
1 polymer ?
#
loop_
_entity_poly.entity_id
_entity_poly.type
_entity_poly.pdbx_seq_one_letter_code
_entity_poly.pdbx_strand_id
1 'polypeptide(L)' 'MRKMKKDEIREWRDKCRRQLKRTLKQRMDYGFVYTYKPVLDDVSSRVFDTMAEYRKWCKNKLPRYLGYSQK' A
#
# COMPACT_ATOMS: atom_id res chain seq x y z
N MET A 1 -12.91 9.72 14.46
CA MET A 1 -12.15 10.28 13.32
C MET A 1 -12.09 11.80 13.44
N ARG A 2 -10.91 12.41 13.28
CA ARG A 2 -10.75 13.88 13.32
C ARG A 2 -11.37 14.50 12.07
N LYS A 3 -12.21 15.55 12.23
CA LYS A 3 -12.69 16.35 11.08
C LYS A 3 -11.60 17.31 10.61
N MET A 4 -11.30 17.32 9.32
CA MET A 4 -10.35 18.27 8.73
C MET A 4 -10.97 19.68 8.67
N LYS A 5 -10.15 20.70 8.92
CA LYS A 5 -10.55 22.11 8.76
C LYS A 5 -10.66 22.47 7.28
N LYS A 6 -11.41 23.54 6.95
CA LYS A 6 -11.64 23.98 5.57
C LYS A 6 -10.32 24.26 4.82
N ASP A 7 -9.36 24.90 5.47
CA ASP A 7 -8.05 25.18 4.87
C ASP A 7 -7.22 23.92 4.64
N GLU A 8 -7.26 22.95 5.55
CA GLU A 8 -6.59 21.65 5.39
C GLU A 8 -7.15 20.88 4.19
N ILE A 9 -8.47 20.94 3.97
CA ILE A 9 -9.12 20.32 2.80
C ILE A 9 -8.68 21.01 1.51
N ARG A 10 -8.61 22.35 1.50
CA ARG A 10 -8.12 23.10 0.34
C ARG A 10 -6.67 22.72 0.02
N GLU A 11 -5.79 22.75 1.02
CA GLU A 11 -4.39 22.39 0.86
C GLU A 11 -4.20 20.94 0.36
N TRP A 12 -4.97 20.00 0.92
CA TRP A 12 -4.98 18.61 0.49
C TRP A 12 -5.39 18.48 -0.99
N ARG A 13 -6.47 19.17 -1.41
CA ARG A 13 -6.89 19.18 -2.83
C ARG A 13 -5.81 19.74 -3.75
N ASP A 14 -5.14 20.81 -3.34
CA ASP A 14 -4.07 21.42 -4.14
C ASP A 14 -2.82 20.53 -4.21
N LYS A 15 -2.51 19.79 -3.14
CA LYS A 15 -1.49 18.72 -3.17
C LYS A 15 -1.87 17.66 -4.20
N CYS A 16 -3.11 17.16 -4.21
CA CYS A 16 -3.57 16.17 -5.19
C CYS A 16 -3.47 16.69 -6.63
N ARG A 17 -3.91 17.93 -6.90
CA ARG A 17 -3.79 18.55 -8.24
C ARG A 17 -2.34 18.65 -8.71
N ARG A 18 -1.40 19.01 -7.83
CA ARG A 18 0.03 19.05 -8.17
C ARG A 18 0.58 17.66 -8.50
N GLN A 19 0.18 16.63 -7.77
CA GLN A 19 0.58 15.25 -8.06
C GLN A 19 0.10 14.79 -9.43
N LEU A 20 -1.16 15.10 -9.78
CA LEU A 20 -1.72 14.75 -11.10
C LEU A 20 -0.98 15.44 -12.26
N LYS A 21 -0.46 16.65 -12.05
CA LYS A 21 0.31 17.40 -13.05
C LYS A 21 1.76 16.91 -13.24
N ARG A 22 2.27 15.97 -12.41
CA ARG A 22 3.63 15.44 -12.57
C ARG A 22 3.78 14.69 -13.89
N THR A 23 4.89 14.95 -14.57
CA THR A 23 5.29 14.22 -15.79
C THR A 23 5.52 12.74 -15.49
N LEU A 24 5.48 11.89 -16.52
CA LEU A 24 5.76 10.47 -16.37
C LEU A 24 7.13 10.23 -15.72
N LYS A 25 8.17 10.95 -16.18
CA LYS A 25 9.52 10.88 -15.60
C LYS A 25 9.51 11.18 -14.10
N GLN A 26 8.87 12.27 -13.68
CA GLN A 26 8.76 12.62 -12.26
C GLN A 26 8.00 11.57 -11.44
N ARG A 27 7.02 10.89 -12.04
CA ARG A 27 6.31 9.78 -11.37
C ARG A 27 7.19 8.55 -11.25
N MET A 28 8.02 8.24 -12.23
CA MET A 28 9.00 7.15 -12.14
C MET A 28 10.08 7.46 -11.10
N ASP A 29 10.62 8.68 -11.11
CA ASP A 29 11.70 9.08 -10.21
C ASP A 29 11.24 9.20 -8.74
N TYR A 30 10.00 9.65 -8.50
CA TYR A 30 9.54 10.02 -7.14
C TYR A 30 8.20 9.41 -6.71
N GLY A 31 7.57 8.59 -7.55
CA GLY A 31 6.27 7.98 -7.26
C GLY A 31 6.37 6.65 -6.54
N PHE A 32 7.54 6.01 -6.55
CA PHE A 32 7.79 4.76 -5.85
C PHE A 32 8.50 5.03 -4.53
N VAL A 33 7.97 4.42 -3.47
CA VAL A 33 8.60 4.38 -2.16
C VAL A 33 8.77 2.92 -1.81
N TYR A 34 9.97 2.55 -1.39
CA TYR A 34 10.19 1.25 -0.78
C TYR A 34 9.56 1.27 0.62
N THR A 35 8.52 0.46 0.79
CA THR A 35 7.91 0.21 2.10
C THR A 35 8.15 -1.25 2.41
N TYR A 36 8.92 -1.51 3.47
CA TYR A 36 9.13 -2.86 3.97
C TYR A 36 7.79 -3.51 4.31
N LYS A 37 7.55 -4.69 3.73
CA LYS A 37 6.37 -5.52 3.96
C LYS A 37 6.78 -6.70 4.84
N PRO A 38 6.48 -6.65 6.15
CA PRO A 38 6.83 -7.74 7.07
C PRO A 38 6.32 -9.08 6.55
N VAL A 39 7.11 -10.13 6.73
CA VAL A 39 6.85 -11.51 6.30
C VAL A 39 6.94 -11.74 4.80
N LEU A 40 6.58 -10.76 3.96
CA LEU A 40 6.70 -10.84 2.50
C LEU A 40 8.13 -10.56 2.03
N ASP A 41 8.77 -9.53 2.57
CA ASP A 41 10.12 -9.13 2.17
C ASP A 41 11.21 -9.93 2.92
N ASP A 42 10.83 -10.74 3.92
CA ASP A 42 11.74 -11.55 4.75
C ASP A 42 12.32 -12.77 4.02
N VAL A 43 11.70 -13.19 2.92
CA VAL A 43 12.15 -14.33 2.12
C VAL A 43 12.02 -14.01 0.63
N SER A 44 12.84 -14.64 -0.20
CA SER A 44 12.84 -14.41 -1.65
C SER A 44 11.57 -14.91 -2.33
N SER A 45 11.03 -16.06 -1.92
CA SER A 45 9.82 -16.64 -2.48
C SER A 45 9.09 -17.55 -1.50
N ARG A 46 7.79 -17.74 -1.76
CA ARG A 46 6.95 -18.70 -1.04
C ARG A 46 5.96 -19.32 -2.01
N VAL A 47 5.89 -20.64 -2.01
CA VAL A 47 5.02 -21.44 -2.89
C VAL A 47 4.10 -22.28 -2.00
N PHE A 48 2.87 -22.47 -2.45
CA PHE A 48 1.86 -23.29 -1.79
C PHE A 48 1.29 -24.26 -2.82
N ASP A 49 1.00 -25.49 -2.41
CA ASP A 49 0.43 -26.50 -3.29
C ASP A 49 -1.05 -26.22 -3.57
N THR A 50 -1.73 -25.55 -2.63
CA THR A 50 -3.14 -25.18 -2.79
C THR A 50 -3.45 -23.74 -2.41
N MET A 51 -4.53 -23.21 -2.99
CA MET A 51 -5.09 -21.91 -2.59
C MET A 51 -5.62 -21.89 -1.15
N ALA A 52 -6.01 -23.05 -0.61
CA ALA A 52 -6.48 -23.14 0.77
C ALA A 52 -5.33 -22.92 1.77
N GLU A 53 -4.16 -23.50 1.51
CA GLU A 53 -2.95 -23.28 2.30
C GLU A 53 -2.48 -21.83 2.22
N TYR A 54 -2.46 -21.25 1.03
CA TYR A 54 -2.16 -19.83 0.83
C TYR A 54 -3.08 -18.94 1.68
N ARG A 55 -4.41 -19.12 1.61
CA ARG A 55 -5.36 -18.32 2.39
C ARG A 55 -5.20 -18.50 3.89
N LYS A 56 -4.99 -19.75 4.36
CA LYS A 56 -4.73 -20.05 5.77
C LYS A 56 -3.46 -19.34 6.25
N TRP A 57 -2.41 -19.35 5.44
CA TRP A 57 -1.17 -18.65 5.74
C TRP A 57 -1.37 -17.13 5.79
N CYS A 58 -2.03 -16.53 4.80
CA CYS A 58 -2.35 -15.10 4.80
C CYS A 58 -3.11 -14.66 6.06
N LYS A 59 -4.09 -15.46 6.52
CA LYS A 59 -4.85 -15.19 7.74
C LYS A 59 -4.00 -15.22 9.00
N ASN A 60 -3.02 -16.13 9.07
CA ASN A 60 -2.27 -16.40 10.29
C ASN A 60 -0.94 -15.64 10.39
N LYS A 61 -0.33 -15.27 9.25
CA LYS A 61 1.03 -14.75 9.19
C LYS A 61 1.13 -13.31 8.70
N LEU A 62 0.20 -12.83 7.88
CA LEU A 62 0.28 -11.48 7.34
C LEU A 62 -0.40 -10.45 8.25
N PRO A 63 0.23 -9.27 8.44
CA PRO A 63 -0.42 -8.13 9.07
C PRO A 63 -1.73 -7.76 8.37
N ARG A 64 -2.78 -7.47 9.16
CA ARG A 64 -4.12 -7.16 8.63
C ARG A 64 -4.14 -5.98 7.66
N TYR A 65 -3.27 -4.98 7.87
CA TYR A 65 -3.22 -3.78 7.03
C TYR A 65 -2.77 -4.06 5.59
N LEU A 66 -2.14 -5.22 5.32
CA LEU A 66 -1.74 -5.60 3.96
C LEU A 66 -2.92 -6.11 3.11
N GLY A 67 -4.07 -6.42 3.72
CA GLY A 67 -5.31 -6.74 2.98
C GLY A 67 -5.41 -8.14 2.38
N TYR A 68 -4.40 -9.02 2.56
CA TYR A 68 -4.41 -10.38 1.99
C TYR A 68 -5.30 -11.39 2.74
N SER A 69 -5.71 -11.09 3.97
CA SER A 69 -6.43 -12.03 4.85
C SER A 69 -7.96 -11.89 4.82
N GLN A 70 -8.50 -11.00 3.99
CA GLN A 70 -9.93 -10.65 3.99
C GLN A 70 -10.58 -11.02 2.66
N LYS A 71 -11.12 -12.24 2.61
CA LYS A 71 -12.29 -12.64 1.81
C LYS A 71 -13.05 -13.71 2.57
#